data_AF-A0A7C8ZDF1-F1
#
_entry.id   AF-A0A7C8ZDF1-F1
#
_cell.length_a   1.000
_cell.length_b   1.000
_cell.length_c   1.000
_cell.angle_alpha   90.00
_cell.angle_beta   90.00
_cell.angle_gamma   90.00
#
_symmetry.space_group_name_H-M   'P 1'
#
loop_
_entity.id
_entity.type
_entity.pdbx_description
1 polymer ?
#
loop_
_entity_poly.entity_id
_entity_poly.type
_entity_poly.pdbx_seq_one_letter_code
_entity_poly.pdbx_strand_id
1 'polypeptide(L)'
;MINPRFRSLMELLSEVELVYQFMVFATPETAVGLFPDVGASYFLSRLPGFFGEYLGLTGARLDSAEMLACCLATHFVPSWLGTINKCFSHGTVEEILSSLEIEAAKKNEDWISVAIKSLKKASPIN
;
A
#
# COMPACT_ATOMS: atom_id res chain seq x y z
N MET A 1 -14.91 -17.95 0.88
CA MET A 1 -15.56 -17.45 -0.36
C MET A 1 -16.20 -16.11 -0.05
N ILE A 2 -15.70 -15.02 -0.63
CA ILE A 2 -16.30 -13.68 -0.48
C ILE A 2 -17.56 -13.64 -1.34
N ASN A 3 -18.66 -13.17 -0.77
CA ASN A 3 -19.96 -13.14 -1.45
C ASN A 3 -19.88 -12.25 -2.71
N PRO A 4 -20.25 -12.73 -3.91
CA PRO A 4 -20.10 -11.99 -5.16
C PRO A 4 -20.89 -10.67 -5.20
N ARG A 5 -21.96 -10.54 -4.41
CA ARG A 5 -22.72 -9.28 -4.27
C ARG A 5 -21.98 -8.20 -3.47
N PHE A 6 -21.03 -8.59 -2.62
CA PHE A 6 -20.19 -7.65 -1.87
C PHE A 6 -19.14 -6.99 -2.76
N ARG A 7 -18.57 -7.75 -3.69
CA ARG A 7 -17.59 -7.24 -4.67
C ARG A 7 -18.19 -6.14 -5.54
N SER A 8 -19.40 -6.37 -6.07
CA SER A 8 -20.07 -5.39 -6.93
C SER A 8 -20.49 -4.09 -6.23
N LEU A 9 -20.75 -4.14 -4.91
CA LEU A 9 -21.14 -2.96 -4.13
C LEU A 9 -19.95 -2.09 -3.73
N MET A 10 -18.78 -2.69 -3.46
CA MET A 10 -17.53 -1.94 -3.28
C MET A 10 -17.04 -1.33 -4.58
N GLU A 11 -17.11 -2.07 -5.71
CA GLU A 11 -16.79 -1.53 -7.04
C GLU A 11 -17.67 -0.34 -7.46
N LEU A 12 -18.93 -0.30 -7.01
CA LEU A 12 -19.87 0.80 -7.29
C LEU A 12 -19.67 2.04 -6.42
N LEU A 13 -18.99 1.92 -5.29
CA LEU A 13 -18.77 3.02 -4.33
C LEU A 13 -17.32 3.54 -4.33
N SER A 14 -16.35 2.80 -4.84
CA SER A 14 -14.95 3.20 -4.82
C SER A 14 -14.55 3.96 -6.09
N GLU A 15 -14.45 5.29 -6.02
CA GLU A 15 -13.40 5.97 -6.78
C GLU A 15 -12.05 5.48 -6.24
N VAL A 16 -11.50 4.44 -6.86
CA VAL A 16 -10.16 3.85 -6.69
C VAL A 16 -9.49 4.12 -5.33
N GLU A 17 -9.70 3.23 -4.36
CA GLU A 17 -8.97 3.28 -3.09
C GLU A 17 -7.61 2.57 -3.22
N LEU A 18 -6.53 3.36 -3.26
CA LEU A 18 -5.15 2.90 -3.38
C LEU A 18 -4.54 2.64 -2.01
N VAL A 19 -3.96 1.45 -1.82
CA VAL A 19 -3.22 1.11 -0.60
C VAL A 19 -1.75 0.89 -0.92
N TYR A 20 -0.91 1.55 -0.12
CA TYR A 20 0.54 1.43 -0.19
C TYR A 20 1.07 0.40 0.82
N GLN A 21 2.24 -0.16 0.53
CA GLN A 21 2.85 -1.24 1.34
C GLN A 21 2.98 -0.94 2.84
N PHE A 22 3.17 0.32 3.24
CA PHE A 22 3.33 0.73 4.65
C PHE A 22 2.06 1.35 5.26
N MET A 23 0.95 1.30 4.54
CA MET A 23 -0.29 1.88 5.01
C MET A 23 -0.88 0.98 6.10
N VAL A 24 -1.18 1.59 7.25
CA VAL A 24 -1.83 0.94 8.37
C VAL A 24 -3.19 1.59 8.56
N PHE A 25 -4.25 0.79 8.48
CA PHE A 25 -5.59 1.26 8.82
C PHE A 25 -5.87 0.99 10.29
N ALA A 26 -6.38 1.99 10.99
CA ALA A 26 -6.78 1.89 12.38
C ALA A 26 -8.00 2.78 12.61
N THR A 27 -8.87 2.40 13.54
CA THR A 27 -9.96 3.24 14.05
C THR A 27 -9.53 3.88 15.37
N PRO A 28 -8.78 5.00 15.36
CA PRO A 28 -8.23 5.59 16.58
C PRO A 28 -9.30 6.03 17.59
N GLU A 29 -10.55 6.20 17.16
CA GLU A 29 -11.70 6.59 17.98
C GLU A 29 -11.99 5.54 19.07
N THR A 30 -11.88 4.26 18.70
CA THR A 30 -12.09 3.12 19.62
C THR A 30 -11.03 3.04 20.72
N ALA A 31 -9.83 3.54 20.44
CA ALA A 31 -8.75 3.60 21.44
C ALA A 31 -9.01 4.64 22.54
N VAL A 32 -9.91 5.60 22.32
CA VAL A 32 -10.31 6.63 23.30
C VAL A 32 -11.71 6.36 23.87
N GLY A 33 -12.30 5.19 23.57
CA GLY A 33 -13.64 4.82 24.03
C GLY A 33 -14.78 5.54 23.29
N LEU A 34 -14.50 6.09 22.10
CA LEU A 34 -15.49 6.68 21.22
C LEU A 34 -15.94 5.65 20.16
N PHE A 35 -17.18 5.78 19.70
CA PHE A 35 -17.68 4.97 18.59
C PHE A 35 -17.04 5.43 17.26
N PRO A 36 -16.73 4.50 16.33
CA PRO A 36 -16.20 4.85 15.02
C PRO A 36 -17.15 5.83 14.30
N ASP A 37 -16.60 6.96 13.84
CA ASP A 37 -17.31 8.15 13.34
C ASP A 37 -18.31 7.85 12.20
N VAL A 38 -19.18 8.82 11.89
CA VAL A 38 -20.30 8.79 10.94
C VAL A 38 -19.82 8.47 9.52
N GLY A 39 -19.59 7.18 9.26
CA GLY A 39 -19.11 6.65 8.00
C GLY A 39 -18.34 5.34 8.19
N ALA A 40 -17.53 5.22 9.24
CA ALA A 40 -16.79 3.99 9.52
C ALA A 40 -17.74 2.83 9.85
N SER A 41 -18.81 3.08 10.60
CA SER A 41 -19.89 2.10 10.85
C SER A 41 -20.53 1.55 9.55
N TYR A 42 -20.60 2.37 8.49
CA TYR A 42 -21.15 1.99 7.18
C TYR A 42 -20.22 1.01 6.44
N PHE A 43 -18.91 1.21 6.49
CA PHE A 43 -17.94 0.30 5.88
C PHE A 43 -17.71 -0.96 6.72
N LEU A 44 -17.61 -0.83 8.04
CA LEU A 44 -17.39 -1.95 8.96
C LEU A 44 -18.54 -2.96 8.92
N SER A 45 -19.80 -2.52 8.87
CA SER A 45 -20.97 -3.42 8.74
C SER A 45 -21.01 -4.20 7.42
N ARG A 46 -20.19 -3.80 6.44
CA ARG A 46 -20.06 -4.44 5.13
C ARG A 46 -18.81 -5.31 5.01
N LEU A 47 -18.05 -5.46 6.09
CA LEU A 47 -16.95 -6.41 6.11
C LEU A 47 -17.50 -7.84 6.23
N PRO A 48 -16.81 -8.82 5.63
CA PRO A 48 -17.29 -10.20 5.66
C PRO A 48 -17.32 -10.75 7.09
N GLY A 49 -18.46 -11.33 7.48
CA GLY A 49 -18.65 -11.95 8.79
C GLY A 49 -18.73 -10.92 9.93
N PHE A 50 -18.10 -11.21 11.06
CA PHE A 50 -18.07 -10.34 12.25
C PHE A 50 -16.82 -9.45 12.30
N PHE A 51 -16.10 -9.33 11.18
CA PHE A 51 -14.81 -8.66 11.16
C PHE A 51 -14.92 -7.15 11.44
N GLY A 52 -15.99 -6.50 10.97
CA GLY A 52 -16.23 -5.09 11.28
C GLY A 52 -16.53 -4.83 12.76
N GLU A 53 -17.20 -5.75 13.44
CA GLU A 53 -17.46 -5.68 14.87
C GLU A 53 -16.16 -5.90 15.67
N TYR A 54 -15.33 -6.86 15.25
CA TYR A 54 -14.00 -7.06 15.81
C TYR A 54 -13.15 -5.78 15.71
N LEU A 55 -13.05 -5.15 14.55
CA LEU A 55 -12.28 -3.92 14.37
C LEU A 55 -12.87 -2.76 15.19
N GLY A 56 -14.19 -2.61 15.19
CA GLY A 56 -14.88 -1.55 15.94
C GLY A 56 -14.80 -1.71 17.47
N LEU A 57 -14.57 -2.92 17.99
CA LEU A 57 -14.43 -3.17 19.43
C LEU A 57 -12.98 -3.21 19.89
N THR A 58 -12.07 -3.73 19.06
CA THR A 58 -10.67 -3.92 19.43
C THR A 58 -9.76 -2.76 19.00
N GLY A 59 -10.18 -1.96 18.02
CA GLY A 59 -9.33 -0.93 17.41
C GLY A 59 -8.08 -1.52 16.75
N ALA A 60 -8.14 -2.80 16.34
CA ALA A 60 -7.01 -3.49 15.74
C ALA A 60 -6.51 -2.77 14.49
N ARG A 61 -5.18 -2.75 14.35
CA ARG A 61 -4.49 -2.19 13.20
C ARG A 61 -4.45 -3.23 12.09
N LEU A 62 -4.78 -2.81 10.88
CA LEU A 62 -4.69 -3.63 9.68
C LEU A 62 -3.51 -3.20 8.85
N ASP A 63 -2.70 -4.19 8.47
CA ASP A 63 -1.65 -4.01 7.48
C ASP A 63 -2.21 -3.98 6.06
N SER A 64 -1.44 -3.44 5.12
CA SER A 64 -1.81 -3.32 3.70
C SER A 64 -2.28 -4.62 3.05
N ALA A 65 -1.73 -5.76 3.47
CA ALA A 65 -2.15 -7.09 3.02
C ALA A 65 -3.54 -7.49 3.56
N GLU A 66 -3.84 -7.16 4.82
CA GLU A 66 -5.12 -7.44 5.45
C GLU A 66 -6.22 -6.54 4.91
N MET A 67 -5.89 -5.29 4.58
CA MET A 67 -6.80 -4.36 3.90
C MET A 67 -7.27 -4.88 2.54
N LEU A 68 -6.35 -5.46 1.74
CA LEU A 68 -6.71 -6.13 0.47
C LEU A 68 -7.57 -7.36 0.71
N ALA A 69 -7.20 -8.19 1.70
CA ALA A 69 -7.94 -9.41 2.02
C ALA A 69 -9.38 -9.12 2.48
N CYS A 70 -9.58 -7.99 3.16
CA CYS A 70 -10.88 -7.57 3.69
C CYS A 70 -11.67 -6.68 2.72
N CYS A 71 -11.20 -6.52 1.47
CA CYS A 71 -11.80 -5.67 0.44
C CYS A 71 -11.95 -4.19 0.86
N LEU A 72 -11.14 -3.72 1.81
CA LEU A 72 -10.97 -2.30 2.12
C LEU A 72 -10.06 -1.62 1.10
N ALA A 73 -9.19 -2.39 0.45
CA ALA A 73 -8.33 -1.94 -0.63
C ALA A 73 -8.72 -2.65 -1.92
N THR A 74 -8.80 -1.91 -3.02
CA THR A 74 -9.01 -2.49 -4.36
C THR A 74 -7.68 -2.78 -5.05
N HIS A 75 -6.70 -1.89 -4.85
CA HIS A 75 -5.41 -1.95 -5.53
C HIS A 75 -4.25 -1.80 -4.55
N PHE A 76 -3.22 -2.62 -4.75
CA PHE A 76 -1.96 -2.55 -4.03
C PHE A 76 -0.91 -1.89 -4.90
N VAL A 77 -0.34 -0.78 -4.42
CA VAL A 77 0.80 -0.14 -5.08
C VAL A 77 2.06 -0.46 -4.27
N PRO A 78 3.01 -1.24 -4.84
CA PRO A 78 4.21 -1.60 -4.11
C PRO A 78 5.16 -0.41 -3.99
N SER A 79 5.92 -0.35 -2.90
CA SER A 79 6.81 0.78 -2.58
C SER A 79 7.86 1.06 -3.65
N TRP A 80 8.35 0.00 -4.30
CA TRP A 80 9.39 0.08 -5.32
C TRP A 80 8.95 0.86 -6.56
N LEU A 81 7.65 0.90 -6.89
CA LEU A 81 7.16 1.62 -8.07
C LEU A 81 7.37 3.13 -7.94
N GLY A 82 7.15 3.69 -6.74
CA GLY A 82 7.43 5.09 -6.45
C GLY A 82 8.93 5.39 -6.53
N THR A 83 9.77 4.48 -6.02
CA THR A 83 11.23 4.56 -6.13
C THR A 83 11.68 4.57 -7.59
N ILE A 84 11.14 3.67 -8.43
CA ILE A 84 11.47 3.61 -9.85
C ILE A 84 11.06 4.90 -10.55
N ASN A 85 9.81 5.35 -10.41
CA ASN A 85 9.36 6.57 -11.10
C ASN A 85 10.19 7.80 -10.72
N LYS A 86 10.61 7.90 -9.45
CA LYS A 86 11.49 8.96 -8.97
C LYS A 86 12.91 8.85 -9.53
N CYS A 87 13.50 7.66 -9.54
CA CYS A 87 14.88 7.47 -10.00
C CYS A 87 14.99 7.54 -11.54
N PHE A 88 13.98 7.07 -12.27
CA PHE A 88 13.95 7.04 -13.73
C PHE A 88 13.29 8.28 -14.37
N SER A 89 12.87 9.28 -13.59
CA SER A 89 12.45 10.58 -14.14
C SER A 89 13.61 11.46 -14.60
N HIS A 90 14.85 11.05 -14.32
CA HIS A 90 16.06 11.76 -14.72
C HIS A 90 16.40 11.53 -16.20
N GLY A 91 17.03 12.52 -16.83
CA GLY A 91 17.29 12.52 -18.28
C GLY A 91 18.55 11.76 -18.70
N THR A 92 19.46 11.47 -17.78
CA THR A 92 20.76 10.83 -18.05
C THR A 92 20.96 9.59 -17.17
N VAL A 93 21.75 8.62 -17.65
CA VAL A 93 22.00 7.36 -16.93
C VAL A 93 22.79 7.60 -15.65
N GLU A 94 23.68 8.58 -15.65
CA GLU A 94 24.51 8.97 -14.51
C GLU A 94 23.66 9.56 -13.36
N GLU A 95 22.67 10.39 -13.70
CA GLU A 95 21.70 10.91 -12.73
C GLU A 95 20.81 9.80 -12.18
N ILE A 96 20.33 8.89 -13.03
CA ILE A 96 19.52 7.74 -12.58
C ILE A 96 20.32 6.87 -11.60
N LEU A 97 21.60 6.58 -11.92
CA LEU A 97 22.47 5.75 -11.09
C LEU A 97 22.75 6.39 -9.73
N SER A 98 23.08 7.69 -9.71
CA SER A 98 23.32 8.42 -8.47
C SER A 98 22.07 8.52 -7.60
N SER A 99 20.90 8.75 -8.19
CA SER A 99 19.61 8.72 -7.49
C SER A 99 19.28 7.33 -6.92
N LEU A 100 19.57 6.25 -7.66
CA LEU A 100 19.40 4.88 -7.17
C LEU A 100 20.35 4.56 -6.01
N GLU A 101 21.61 5.00 -6.07
CA GLU A 101 22.59 4.80 -4.97
C GLU A 101 22.17 5.53 -3.69
N ILE A 102 21.63 6.75 -3.81
CA ILE A 102 21.06 7.50 -2.67
C ILE A 102 19.87 6.75 -2.07
N GLU A 103 18.98 6.21 -2.91
CA GLU A 103 17.80 5.51 -2.41
C GLU A 103 18.15 4.13 -1.84
N ALA A 104 19.17 3.44 -2.37
CA ALA A 104 19.73 2.21 -1.81
C ALA A 104 20.31 2.43 -0.40
N ALA A 105 20.87 3.60 -0.12
CA ALA A 105 21.36 3.96 1.21
C ALA A 105 20.21 4.27 2.20
N LYS A 106 19.07 4.74 1.70
CA LYS A 106 17.88 5.06 2.52
C LYS A 106 17.01 3.85 2.80
N LYS A 107 16.84 2.98 1.80
CA LYS A 107 15.96 1.82 1.84
C LYS A 107 16.80 0.57 1.62
N ASN A 108 16.75 -0.36 2.58
CA ASN A 108 17.43 -1.65 2.47
C ASN A 108 16.62 -2.60 1.57
N GLU A 109 16.51 -2.25 0.28
CA GLU A 109 15.79 -3.03 -0.73
C GLU A 109 16.79 -3.75 -1.66
N ASP A 110 16.80 -5.09 -1.61
CA ASP A 110 17.78 -5.93 -2.31
C ASP A 110 17.79 -5.70 -3.84
N TRP A 111 16.63 -5.42 -4.42
CA TRP A 111 16.47 -5.23 -5.87
C TRP A 111 17.22 -4.00 -6.39
N ILE A 112 17.40 -2.96 -5.58
CA ILE A 112 18.11 -1.73 -5.99
C ILE A 112 19.58 -2.06 -6.29
N SER A 113 20.20 -2.89 -5.44
CA SER A 113 21.59 -3.31 -5.63
C SER A 113 21.78 -4.15 -6.90
N VAL A 114 20.80 -5.00 -7.23
CA VAL A 114 20.78 -5.80 -8.46
C VAL A 114 20.61 -4.91 -9.69
N ALA A 115 19.74 -3.91 -9.61
CA ALA A 115 19.51 -2.94 -10.66
C ALA A 115 20.78 -2.10 -10.95
N ILE A 116 21.45 -1.59 -9.91
CA ILE A 116 22.71 -0.85 -10.04
C ILE A 116 23.79 -1.71 -10.71
N LYS A 117 23.95 -2.97 -10.29
CA LYS A 117 24.91 -3.90 -10.91
C LYS A 117 24.61 -4.13 -12.40
N SER A 118 23.34 -4.28 -12.73
CA SER A 118 22.89 -4.49 -14.11
C SER A 118 23.13 -3.25 -14.98
N LEU A 119 22.83 -2.06 -14.47
CA LEU A 119 23.07 -0.78 -15.15
C LEU A 119 24.57 -0.52 -15.37
N LYS A 120 25.42 -0.78 -14.37
CA LYS A 120 26.88 -0.65 -14.49
C LYS A 120 27.48 -1.62 -15.51
N LYS A 121 26.89 -2.81 -15.66
CA LYS A 121 27.31 -3.79 -16.68
C LYS A 121 26.84 -3.42 -18.08
N ALA A 122 25.66 -2.79 -18.19
CA ALA A 122 25.06 -2.41 -19.46
C ALA A 122 25.61 -1.09 -20.02
N SER A 123 26.10 -0.18 -19.17
CA SER A 123 26.76 1.05 -19.61
C SER A 123 28.16 0.72 -20.15
N PRO A 124 28.44 0.89 -21.46
CA PRO A 124 29.73 0.54 -22.07
C PRO A 124 30.85 1.53 -21.75
N ILE A 125 30.74 2.33 -20.69
CA ILE A 125 31.72 3.38 -20.35
C ILE A 125 32.66 2.84 -19.26
N ASN A 126 33.42 1.81 -19.62
CA ASN A 126 34.78 1.57 -19.10
C ASN A 126 35.56 0.72 -20.11
#